data_AF-A0A521S2D0-F1
#
_entry.id   AF-A0A521S2D0-F1
#
_cell.length_a   1.000
_cell.length_b   1.000
_cell.length_c   1.000
_cell.angle_alpha   90.00
_cell.angle_beta   90.00
_cell.angle_gamma   90.00
#
_symmetry.space_group_name_H-M   'P 1'
#
loop_
_entity.id
_entity.type
_entity.pdbx_description
1 polymer ?
#
loop_
_entity_poly.entity_id
_entity_poly.type
_entity_poly.pdbx_seq_one_letter_code
_entity_poly.pdbx_strand_id
1 'polypeptide(L)'
;MSNFFGIELAQAHRALPDAEATANLLIWFGNDLPGRINALREGIANAIRATRSGGDSKAIQEAARRDARVSKGLFNLVHKKTARKVALEDGIRMDGRGLTELRQISVDVGLLPRAHGSGLFTRGETQVLTIATLGASSDVQRIDTISPKTEKRYIHHYNFPPYSTGENKPMRGPSRRDIGHGNLAERALIPVLPTNEDFPYVIRLVSECLSSNGSTSMASTCGSTLALMDAGVPISAPVAGAAMGLISEPDGRFVVLTDILGKEDAVGDMDFKVTGTRDGITALQMDIKVKGINEAIIRDGLKQALAARLEILDKMTEVLPQARESMSDFAPRIITIKINPEKIREIIGKGGSMIRKIQEETQTEINVEDDGTVEIAAVSGENSRKAIQWIESLTREVEVGALYLGKVTRIMGFGAFVEILPGKEGLVRIGELADYHVPSVEDVVSVGDEVMVVVVEIDRQGRVNLSRKAAMQRHLAKEPV
;
A
#
# COMPACT_ATOMS: atom_id res chain seq x y z
N MET A 1 -38.59 7.71 47.62
CA MET A 1 -37.56 6.73 48.04
C MET A 1 -36.73 6.36 46.82
N SER A 2 -35.46 6.73 46.81
CA SER A 2 -34.51 6.42 45.73
C SER A 2 -33.97 5.00 45.93
N ASN A 3 -34.37 4.09 45.06
CA ASN A 3 -33.92 2.70 45.07
C ASN A 3 -32.52 2.64 44.43
N PHE A 4 -31.47 2.64 45.24
CA PHE A 4 -30.09 2.44 44.76
C PHE A 4 -29.64 1.03 45.18
N PHE A 5 -29.22 0.22 44.21
CA PHE A 5 -28.83 -1.19 44.42
C PHE A 5 -29.91 -2.11 45.03
N GLY A 6 -31.19 -1.72 44.97
CA GLY A 6 -32.32 -2.52 45.49
C GLY A 6 -32.50 -2.43 47.00
N ILE A 7 -32.09 -1.32 47.61
CA ILE A 7 -32.17 -1.09 49.06
C ILE A 7 -33.19 0.00 49.36
N GLU A 8 -34.17 -0.33 50.22
CA GLU A 8 -35.01 0.65 50.90
C GLU A 8 -34.26 1.16 52.14
N LEU A 9 -33.83 2.42 52.10
CA LEU A 9 -33.21 3.07 53.26
C LEU A 9 -34.30 3.63 54.17
N ALA A 10 -34.37 3.11 55.41
CA ALA A 10 -35.25 3.66 56.44
C ALA A 10 -34.76 5.05 56.87
N GLN A 11 -35.61 6.06 56.71
CA GLN A 11 -35.33 7.44 57.12
C GLN A 11 -35.34 7.55 58.66
N ALA A 12 -34.17 7.76 59.26
CA ALA A 12 -34.11 8.25 60.63
C ALA A 12 -34.19 9.79 60.61
N HIS A 13 -35.20 10.34 61.28
CA HIS A 13 -35.43 11.78 61.39
C HIS A 13 -34.20 12.48 62.03
N ARG A 14 -33.53 13.37 61.27
CA ARG A 14 -32.80 14.60 61.67
C ARG A 14 -31.35 14.82 61.16
N ALA A 15 -30.84 14.11 60.16
CA ALA A 15 -29.62 14.54 59.44
C ALA A 15 -29.89 14.88 57.97
N LEU A 16 -29.05 15.72 57.36
CA LEU A 16 -29.11 16.04 55.92
C LEU A 16 -29.09 14.73 55.12
N PRO A 17 -30.13 14.44 54.32
CA PRO A 17 -30.42 13.10 53.79
C PRO A 17 -29.28 12.46 52.99
N ASP A 18 -28.41 13.26 52.39
CA ASP A 18 -27.32 12.76 51.55
C ASP A 18 -26.10 12.31 52.36
N ALA A 19 -25.78 12.96 53.47
CA ALA A 19 -24.55 12.68 54.21
C ALA A 19 -24.62 11.34 54.98
N GLU A 20 -25.77 11.08 55.62
CA GLU A 20 -25.99 9.84 56.38
C GLU A 20 -26.24 8.64 55.46
N ALA A 21 -26.98 8.84 54.37
CA ALA A 21 -27.11 7.83 53.32
C ALA A 21 -25.76 7.51 52.67
N THR A 22 -24.93 8.54 52.39
CA THR A 22 -23.57 8.35 51.87
C THR A 22 -22.67 7.64 52.87
N ALA A 23 -22.71 8.01 54.16
CA ALA A 23 -21.92 7.34 55.20
C ALA A 23 -22.32 5.87 55.36
N ASN A 24 -23.62 5.55 55.38
CA ASN A 24 -24.11 4.17 55.46
C ASN A 24 -23.76 3.36 54.20
N LEU A 25 -23.83 3.98 53.02
CA LEU A 25 -23.39 3.35 51.77
C LEU A 25 -21.87 3.09 51.78
N LEU A 26 -21.07 4.03 52.31
CA LEU A 26 -19.62 3.89 52.45
C LEU A 26 -19.22 2.83 53.48
N ILE A 27 -19.94 2.72 54.60
CA ILE A 27 -19.73 1.68 55.61
C ILE A 27 -20.12 0.31 55.03
N TRP A 28 -21.23 0.22 54.32
CA TRP A 28 -21.65 -1.01 53.64
C TRP A 28 -20.65 -1.43 52.56
N PHE A 29 -20.22 -0.50 51.70
CA PHE A 29 -19.13 -0.75 50.77
C PHE A 29 -17.86 -1.16 51.51
N GLY A 30 -17.48 -0.50 52.61
CA GLY A 30 -16.29 -0.87 53.39
C GLY A 30 -16.31 -2.31 53.90
N ASN A 31 -17.47 -2.80 54.34
CA ASN A 31 -17.62 -4.11 54.96
C ASN A 31 -17.85 -5.25 53.95
N ASP A 32 -18.66 -5.03 52.90
CA ASP A 32 -19.08 -6.08 51.96
C ASP A 32 -18.18 -6.15 50.71
N LEU A 33 -17.54 -5.03 50.34
CA LEU A 33 -16.72 -4.95 49.14
C LEU A 33 -15.49 -5.86 49.17
N PRO A 34 -14.73 -6.02 50.26
CA PRO A 34 -13.57 -6.93 50.27
C PRO A 34 -13.96 -8.37 49.96
N GLY A 35 -15.09 -8.85 50.51
CA GLY A 35 -15.63 -10.19 50.22
C GLY A 35 -16.05 -10.35 48.76
N ARG A 36 -16.80 -9.38 48.21
CA ARG A 36 -17.19 -9.33 46.80
C ARG A 36 -16.00 -9.26 45.85
N ILE A 37 -14.95 -8.51 46.21
CA ILE A 37 -13.70 -8.41 45.44
C ILE A 37 -12.99 -9.76 45.42
N ASN A 38 -12.88 -10.44 46.56
CA ASN A 38 -12.22 -11.74 46.64
C ASN A 38 -13.00 -12.79 45.82
N ALA A 39 -14.33 -12.85 45.95
CA ALA A 39 -15.16 -13.76 45.16
C ALA A 39 -15.04 -13.48 43.65
N LEU A 40 -15.05 -12.20 43.25
CA LEU A 40 -14.88 -11.80 41.85
C LEU A 40 -13.48 -12.14 41.31
N ARG A 41 -12.43 -11.94 42.12
CA ARG A 41 -11.06 -12.31 41.78
C ARG A 41 -10.95 -13.81 41.52
N GLU A 42 -11.50 -14.64 42.41
CA GLU A 42 -11.51 -16.09 42.25
C GLU A 42 -12.29 -16.51 40.99
N GLY A 43 -13.48 -15.93 40.76
CA GLY A 43 -14.26 -16.19 39.55
C GLY A 43 -13.53 -15.82 38.26
N ILE A 44 -12.84 -14.68 38.21
CA ILE A 44 -12.03 -14.27 37.04
C ILE A 44 -10.83 -15.21 36.86
N ALA A 45 -10.12 -15.55 37.93
CA ALA A 45 -8.99 -16.48 37.86
C ALA A 45 -9.43 -17.86 37.34
N ASN A 46 -10.59 -18.35 37.79
CA ASN A 46 -11.19 -19.60 37.31
C ASN A 46 -11.59 -19.50 35.84
N ALA A 47 -12.17 -18.38 35.39
CA ALA A 47 -12.49 -18.17 33.98
C ALA A 47 -11.25 -18.21 33.08
N ILE A 48 -10.15 -17.58 33.51
CA ILE A 48 -8.87 -17.60 32.78
C ILE A 48 -8.31 -19.03 32.68
N ARG A 49 -8.32 -19.77 33.79
CA ARG A 49 -7.88 -21.18 33.82
C ARG A 49 -8.77 -22.09 32.98
N ALA A 50 -10.08 -21.83 32.97
CA ALA A 50 -11.03 -22.57 32.14
C ALA A 50 -10.75 -22.37 30.65
N THR A 51 -10.34 -21.18 30.21
CA THR A 51 -9.92 -20.95 28.82
C THR A 51 -8.78 -21.89 28.42
N ARG A 52 -7.79 -22.05 29.31
CA ARG A 52 -6.65 -22.96 29.07
C ARG A 52 -7.07 -24.44 28.97
N SER A 53 -8.10 -24.85 29.72
CA SER A 53 -8.60 -26.24 29.71
C SER A 53 -9.75 -26.47 28.74
N GLY A 54 -10.10 -25.52 27.87
CA GLY A 54 -11.19 -25.63 26.90
C GLY A 54 -12.61 -25.53 27.47
N GLY A 55 -12.79 -24.93 28.66
CA GLY A 55 -14.09 -24.73 29.32
C GLY A 55 -14.79 -23.41 28.96
N ASP A 56 -16.06 -23.26 29.37
CA ASP A 56 -16.87 -22.06 29.09
C ASP A 56 -16.49 -20.86 29.99
N SER A 57 -15.38 -20.22 29.64
CA SER A 57 -14.85 -19.02 30.31
C SER A 57 -15.86 -17.87 30.36
N LYS A 58 -16.67 -17.69 29.31
CA LYS A 58 -17.62 -16.59 29.19
C LYS A 58 -18.75 -16.74 30.21
N ALA A 59 -19.32 -17.93 30.34
CA ALA A 59 -20.35 -18.21 31.34
C ALA A 59 -19.79 -18.04 32.77
N ILE A 60 -18.58 -18.54 33.05
CA ILE A 60 -17.94 -18.41 34.37
C ILE A 60 -17.70 -16.92 34.71
N GLN A 61 -17.23 -16.13 33.75
CA GLN A 61 -17.01 -14.71 33.95
C GLN A 61 -18.33 -13.94 34.15
N GLU A 62 -19.39 -14.28 33.40
CA GLU A 62 -20.71 -13.67 33.59
C GLU A 62 -21.36 -14.05 34.92
N ALA A 63 -21.22 -15.30 35.36
CA ALA A 63 -21.68 -15.74 36.68
C ALA A 63 -20.97 -14.97 37.79
N ALA A 64 -19.63 -14.90 37.74
CA ALA A 64 -18.84 -14.13 38.70
C ALA A 64 -19.25 -12.64 38.75
N ARG A 65 -19.60 -12.04 37.61
CA ARG A 65 -20.13 -10.66 37.54
C ARG A 65 -21.47 -10.52 38.25
N ARG A 66 -22.40 -11.47 38.02
CA ARG A 66 -23.74 -11.46 38.61
C ARG A 66 -23.66 -11.66 40.13
N ASP A 67 -22.85 -12.61 40.57
CA ASP A 67 -22.71 -12.97 41.99
C ASP A 67 -22.07 -11.84 42.81
N ALA A 68 -21.04 -11.21 42.26
CA ALA A 68 -20.36 -10.13 42.96
C ALA A 68 -21.16 -8.82 43.04
N ARG A 69 -22.18 -8.60 42.16
CA ARG A 69 -22.94 -7.34 41.99
C ARG A 69 -22.09 -6.09 42.23
N VAL A 70 -21.17 -5.81 41.30
CA VAL A 70 -20.19 -4.72 41.38
C VAL A 70 -20.50 -3.65 40.33
N SER A 71 -20.36 -2.36 40.68
CA SER A 71 -20.52 -1.27 39.70
C SER A 71 -19.47 -1.39 38.57
N LYS A 72 -19.79 -0.88 37.37
CA LYS A 72 -18.92 -1.00 36.19
C LYS A 72 -17.48 -0.51 36.42
N GLY A 73 -17.30 0.62 37.11
CA GLY A 73 -15.98 1.18 37.40
C GLY A 73 -15.15 0.30 38.32
N LEU A 74 -15.77 -0.21 39.38
CA LEU A 74 -15.11 -1.09 40.35
C LEU A 74 -14.81 -2.46 39.74
N PHE A 75 -15.71 -3.00 38.92
CA PHE A 75 -15.46 -4.22 38.15
C PHE A 75 -14.23 -4.07 37.25
N ASN A 76 -14.12 -2.96 36.52
CA ASN A 76 -12.97 -2.69 35.65
C ASN A 76 -11.65 -2.65 36.44
N LEU A 77 -11.65 -2.03 37.63
CA LEU A 77 -10.48 -1.99 38.50
C LEU A 77 -10.07 -3.38 38.99
N VAL A 78 -11.02 -4.18 39.48
CA VAL A 78 -10.77 -5.54 39.97
C VAL A 78 -10.32 -6.45 38.83
N HIS A 79 -10.97 -6.37 37.67
CA HIS A 79 -10.61 -7.11 36.48
C HIS A 79 -9.18 -6.77 36.02
N LYS A 80 -8.84 -5.48 35.95
CA LYS A 80 -7.47 -5.02 35.64
C LYS A 80 -6.47 -5.60 36.62
N LYS A 81 -6.68 -5.45 37.93
CA LYS A 81 -5.76 -5.97 38.97
C LYS A 81 -5.61 -7.49 38.92
N THR A 82 -6.72 -8.20 38.74
CA THR A 82 -6.71 -9.68 38.71
C THR A 82 -5.98 -10.21 37.49
N ALA A 83 -6.29 -9.69 36.30
CA ALA A 83 -5.62 -10.13 35.08
C ALA A 83 -4.11 -9.88 35.13
N ARG A 84 -3.69 -8.73 35.67
CA ARG A 84 -2.27 -8.41 35.87
C ARG A 84 -1.59 -9.35 36.85
N LYS A 85 -2.23 -9.62 37.97
CA LYS A 85 -1.72 -10.53 39.00
C LYS A 85 -1.54 -11.96 38.45
N VAL A 86 -2.52 -12.47 37.69
CA VAL A 86 -2.43 -13.79 37.06
C VAL A 86 -1.28 -13.84 36.05
N ALA A 87 -1.08 -12.80 35.24
CA ALA A 87 0.05 -12.76 34.31
C ALA A 87 1.42 -12.70 35.03
N LEU A 88 1.52 -11.93 36.12
CA LEU A 88 2.76 -11.77 36.90
C LEU A 88 3.11 -13.00 37.75
N GLU A 89 2.13 -13.65 38.38
CA GLU A 89 2.35 -14.73 39.34
C GLU A 89 2.24 -16.11 38.68
N ASP A 90 1.21 -16.32 37.86
CA ASP A 90 0.91 -17.63 37.27
C ASP A 90 1.53 -17.77 35.86
N GLY A 91 1.95 -16.68 35.22
CA GLY A 91 2.51 -16.68 33.86
C GLY A 91 1.48 -17.00 32.77
N ILE A 92 0.18 -16.89 33.09
CA ILE A 92 -0.94 -17.24 32.21
C ILE A 92 -1.69 -15.97 31.81
N ARG A 93 -2.11 -15.91 30.55
CA ARG A 93 -2.82 -14.77 29.96
C ARG A 93 -4.32 -15.00 29.88
N MET A 94 -5.07 -13.94 29.54
CA MET A 94 -6.54 -13.95 29.54
C MET A 94 -7.16 -15.02 28.63
N ASP A 95 -6.46 -15.39 27.55
CA ASP A 95 -6.86 -16.41 26.58
C ASP A 95 -6.21 -17.79 26.83
N GLY A 96 -5.53 -17.97 27.97
CA GLY A 96 -4.90 -19.24 28.35
C GLY A 96 -3.46 -19.43 27.85
N ARG A 97 -2.94 -18.54 27.00
CA ARG A 97 -1.56 -18.58 26.49
C ARG A 97 -0.52 -18.30 27.56
N GLY A 98 0.70 -18.75 27.31
CA GLY A 98 1.90 -18.29 28.02
C GLY A 98 2.34 -16.88 27.61
N LEU A 99 3.25 -16.29 28.39
CA LEU A 99 3.74 -14.90 28.18
C LEU A 99 4.37 -14.68 26.79
N THR A 100 5.05 -15.69 26.24
CA THR A 100 5.81 -15.61 25.00
C THR A 100 5.08 -16.15 23.77
N GLU A 101 3.91 -16.75 23.95
CA GLU A 101 3.22 -17.54 22.93
C GLU A 101 2.41 -16.68 21.94
N LEU A 102 2.60 -16.95 20.64
CA LEU A 102 1.82 -16.34 19.57
C LEU A 102 0.42 -16.97 19.45
N ARG A 103 -0.55 -16.21 18.97
CA ARG A 103 -1.81 -16.81 18.48
C ARG A 103 -1.55 -17.58 17.20
N GLN A 104 -2.44 -18.53 16.88
CA GLN A 104 -2.43 -19.25 15.62
C GLN A 104 -2.43 -18.27 14.43
N ILE A 105 -1.54 -18.52 13.46
CA ILE A 105 -1.41 -17.71 12.25
C ILE A 105 -1.88 -18.53 11.05
N SER A 106 -2.67 -17.90 10.18
CA SER A 106 -2.95 -18.38 8.83
C SER A 106 -2.66 -17.28 7.82
N VAL A 107 -2.20 -17.69 6.64
CA VAL A 107 -1.74 -16.80 5.58
C VAL A 107 -2.28 -17.30 4.26
N ASP A 108 -2.90 -16.41 3.49
CA ASP A 108 -3.37 -16.68 2.13
C ASP A 108 -2.92 -15.53 1.20
N VAL A 109 -2.62 -15.86 -0.06
CA VAL A 109 -2.22 -14.89 -1.10
C VAL A 109 -3.00 -15.13 -2.39
N GLY A 110 -3.08 -14.14 -3.28
CA GLY A 110 -3.76 -14.29 -4.56
C GLY A 110 -5.28 -14.53 -4.47
N LEU A 111 -5.93 -14.08 -3.38
CA LEU A 111 -7.35 -14.27 -3.12
C LEU A 111 -8.27 -13.50 -4.08
N LEU A 112 -7.84 -12.33 -4.53
CA LEU A 112 -8.65 -11.45 -5.35
C LEU A 112 -8.24 -11.58 -6.83
N PRO A 113 -9.10 -12.15 -7.72
CA PRO A 113 -8.71 -12.49 -9.08
C PRO A 113 -8.26 -11.32 -9.96
N ARG A 114 -8.65 -10.09 -9.61
CA ARG A 114 -8.40 -8.87 -10.39
C ARG A 114 -7.42 -7.92 -9.71
N ALA A 115 -7.02 -8.20 -8.48
CA ALA A 115 -5.98 -7.40 -7.82
C ALA A 115 -4.62 -7.70 -8.45
N HIS A 116 -3.69 -6.74 -8.42
CA HIS A 116 -2.33 -7.01 -8.89
C HIS A 116 -1.60 -7.95 -7.92
N GLY A 117 -1.86 -7.79 -6.62
CA GLY A 117 -1.53 -8.78 -5.59
C GLY A 117 -2.46 -8.64 -4.40
N SER A 118 -2.56 -9.70 -3.61
CA SER A 118 -3.36 -9.71 -2.39
C SER A 118 -2.74 -10.61 -1.32
N GLY A 119 -2.89 -10.22 -0.06
CA GLY A 119 -2.41 -10.97 1.10
C GLY A 119 -3.40 -10.87 2.25
N LEU A 120 -3.96 -11.99 2.67
CA LEU A 120 -4.79 -12.12 3.87
C LEU A 120 -3.92 -12.70 4.97
N PHE A 121 -3.75 -11.90 6.03
CA PHE A 121 -3.02 -12.32 7.22
C PHE A 121 -3.99 -12.42 8.38
N THR A 122 -4.09 -13.61 8.97
CA THR A 122 -4.91 -13.87 10.15
C THR A 122 -3.99 -14.31 11.29
N ARG A 123 -4.13 -13.67 12.46
CA ARG A 123 -3.46 -14.04 13.71
C ARG A 123 -4.47 -14.04 14.84
N GLY A 124 -4.87 -15.24 15.26
CA GLY A 124 -6.03 -15.45 16.12
C GLY A 124 -7.28 -14.77 15.54
N GLU A 125 -7.89 -13.88 16.32
CA GLU A 125 -9.08 -13.12 15.91
C GLU A 125 -8.75 -11.77 15.25
N THR A 126 -7.48 -11.50 14.93
CA THR A 126 -7.07 -10.32 14.14
C THR A 126 -6.86 -10.75 12.69
N GLN A 127 -7.62 -10.16 11.77
CA GLN A 127 -7.56 -10.49 10.35
C GLN A 127 -7.49 -9.22 9.51
N VAL A 128 -6.53 -9.17 8.60
CA VAL A 128 -6.35 -8.03 7.68
C VAL A 128 -6.15 -8.55 6.26
N LEU A 129 -7.00 -8.09 5.34
CA LEU A 129 -6.84 -8.29 3.91
C LEU A 129 -6.10 -7.08 3.34
N THR A 130 -4.97 -7.30 2.69
CA THR A 130 -4.25 -6.23 1.99
C THR A 130 -4.27 -6.46 0.49
N ILE A 131 -4.49 -5.38 -0.24
CA ILE A 131 -4.58 -5.35 -1.70
C ILE A 131 -3.46 -4.47 -2.22
N ALA A 132 -2.68 -4.99 -3.18
CA ALA A 132 -1.66 -4.26 -3.89
C ALA A 132 -2.16 -3.83 -5.27
N THR A 133 -1.90 -2.56 -5.59
CA THR A 133 -2.17 -1.95 -6.89
C THR A 133 -0.90 -1.26 -7.36
N LEU A 134 -0.55 -1.51 -8.62
CA LEU A 134 0.60 -0.93 -9.32
C LEU A 134 0.07 0.07 -10.33
N GLY A 135 0.58 1.30 -10.27
CA GLY A 135 0.19 2.41 -11.14
C GLY A 135 1.37 2.93 -11.95
N ALA A 136 1.07 3.78 -12.92
CA ALA A 136 2.09 4.50 -13.69
C ALA A 136 2.75 5.59 -12.84
N SER A 137 3.85 6.17 -13.32
CA SER A 137 4.58 7.25 -12.63
C SER A 137 3.72 8.47 -12.30
N SER A 138 2.69 8.74 -13.11
CA SER A 138 1.69 9.80 -12.93
C SER A 138 0.75 9.59 -11.73
N ASP A 139 0.55 8.35 -11.27
CA ASP A 139 -0.29 8.02 -10.12
C ASP A 139 0.35 8.38 -8.77
N VAL A 140 1.53 9.01 -8.79
CA VAL A 140 2.25 9.43 -7.60
C VAL A 140 1.39 10.37 -6.75
N GLN A 141 1.39 10.16 -5.44
CA GLN A 141 0.68 11.07 -4.54
C GLN A 141 1.51 12.35 -4.39
N ARG A 142 1.02 13.45 -4.96
CA ARG A 142 1.51 14.80 -4.68
C ARG A 142 1.08 15.23 -3.28
N ILE A 143 2.04 15.76 -2.52
CA ILE A 143 1.90 16.18 -1.13
C ILE A 143 2.24 17.67 -1.08
N ASP A 144 1.22 18.50 -0.85
CA ASP A 144 1.39 19.93 -0.61
C ASP A 144 1.48 20.18 0.91
N THR A 145 2.71 20.27 1.41
CA THR A 145 2.99 20.51 2.83
C THR A 145 4.25 21.35 3.00
N ILE A 146 4.52 21.78 4.23
CA ILE A 146 5.78 22.46 4.59
C ILE A 146 7.02 21.54 4.52
N SER A 147 6.84 20.24 4.28
CA SER A 147 7.92 19.27 4.16
C SER A 147 8.63 19.41 2.81
N PRO A 148 9.95 19.18 2.72
CA PRO A 148 10.65 19.12 1.43
C PRO A 148 10.21 17.94 0.55
N LYS A 149 9.52 16.95 1.12
CA LYS A 149 8.98 15.81 0.38
C LYS A 149 7.66 16.19 -0.28
N THR A 150 7.71 16.43 -1.59
CA THR A 150 6.57 16.84 -2.42
C THR A 150 5.78 15.68 -3.00
N GLU A 151 6.35 14.47 -3.03
CA GLU A 151 5.75 13.33 -3.70
C GLU A 151 5.97 12.01 -2.94
N LYS A 152 5.07 11.06 -3.18
CA LYS A 152 5.08 9.75 -2.54
C LYS A 152 4.68 8.65 -3.51
N ARG A 153 5.69 7.87 -3.91
CA ARG A 153 5.58 6.69 -4.79
C ARG A 153 4.96 5.47 -4.11
N TYR A 154 5.23 5.28 -2.81
CA TYR A 154 4.65 4.19 -2.03
C TYR A 154 3.58 4.73 -1.10
N ILE A 155 2.35 4.28 -1.29
CA ILE A 155 1.17 4.76 -0.58
C ILE A 155 0.57 3.59 0.20
N HIS A 156 0.50 3.72 1.52
CA HIS A 156 -0.21 2.76 2.36
C HIS A 156 -1.48 3.39 2.92
N HIS A 157 -2.63 2.84 2.57
CA HIS A 157 -3.90 3.17 3.18
C HIS A 157 -4.34 2.04 4.10
N TYR A 158 -4.78 2.42 5.28
CA TYR A 158 -5.26 1.51 6.30
C TYR A 158 -6.69 1.90 6.66
N ASN A 159 -7.58 0.91 6.66
CA ASN A 159 -9.00 1.07 6.96
C ASN A 159 -9.39 0.15 8.11
N PHE A 160 -10.11 0.72 9.08
CA PHE A 160 -10.62 0.00 10.26
C PHE A 160 -12.14 0.15 10.34
N PRO A 161 -12.88 -0.65 9.56
CA PRO A 161 -14.32 -0.54 9.51
C PRO A 161 -14.96 -1.02 10.84
N PRO A 162 -16.13 -0.48 11.23
CA PRO A 162 -16.76 -0.77 12.52
C PRO A 162 -17.09 -2.25 12.74
N TYR A 163 -17.40 -2.97 11.65
CA TYR A 163 -17.70 -4.39 11.71
C TYR A 163 -16.50 -5.23 12.20
N SER A 164 -15.27 -4.73 12.02
CA SER A 164 -14.05 -5.45 12.45
C SER A 164 -13.97 -5.65 13.96
N THR A 165 -14.70 -4.85 14.74
CA THR A 165 -14.85 -4.99 16.19
C THR A 165 -16.26 -5.43 16.60
N GLY A 166 -17.11 -5.80 15.64
CA GLY A 166 -18.52 -6.11 15.88
C GLY A 166 -19.36 -4.90 16.29
N GLU A 167 -18.90 -3.68 16.01
CA GLU A 167 -19.61 -2.45 16.33
C GLU A 167 -20.40 -1.93 15.10
N ASN A 168 -21.45 -1.16 15.36
CA ASN A 168 -22.19 -0.45 14.31
C ASN A 168 -21.93 1.06 14.41
N LYS A 169 -21.23 1.63 13.44
CA LYS A 169 -20.95 3.07 13.31
C LYS A 169 -21.07 3.51 11.85
N PRO A 170 -21.39 4.78 11.57
CA PRO A 170 -21.40 5.28 10.20
C PRO A 170 -20.02 5.21 9.53
N MET A 171 -19.98 4.79 8.27
CA MET A 171 -18.75 4.84 7.45
C MET A 171 -18.44 6.29 7.10
N ARG A 172 -17.36 6.83 7.66
CA ARG A 172 -16.81 8.16 7.36
C ARG A 172 -15.40 8.02 6.79
N GLY A 173 -14.78 9.14 6.43
CA GLY A 173 -13.36 9.17 6.06
C GLY A 173 -12.44 8.63 7.18
N PRO A 174 -11.18 8.31 6.86
CA PRO A 174 -10.25 7.68 7.78
C PRO A 174 -10.01 8.55 9.01
N SER A 175 -10.00 7.93 10.19
CA SER A 175 -9.71 8.61 11.45
C SER A 175 -8.21 8.89 11.62
N ARG A 176 -7.85 9.74 12.60
CA ARG A 176 -6.44 9.96 12.98
C ARG A 176 -5.72 8.65 13.32
N ARG A 177 -6.43 7.70 13.94
CA ARG A 177 -5.86 6.39 14.29
C ARG A 177 -5.58 5.57 13.03
N ASP A 178 -6.49 5.59 12.07
CA ASP A 178 -6.35 4.84 10.82
C ASP A 178 -5.15 5.35 10.01
N ILE A 179 -5.04 6.68 9.88
CA ILE A 179 -3.88 7.33 9.26
C ILE A 179 -2.58 7.01 10.00
N GLY A 180 -2.59 7.04 11.34
CA GLY A 180 -1.42 6.71 12.16
C GLY A 180 -0.96 5.26 12.00
N HIS A 181 -1.90 4.31 11.93
CA HIS A 181 -1.59 2.90 11.68
C HIS A 181 -1.10 2.66 10.25
N GLY A 182 -1.71 3.30 9.25
CA GLY A 182 -1.22 3.25 7.86
C GLY A 182 0.21 3.76 7.75
N ASN A 183 0.52 4.92 8.34
CA ASN A 183 1.86 5.48 8.35
C ASN A 183 2.89 4.57 9.08
N LEU A 184 2.48 3.85 10.12
CA LEU A 184 3.37 2.89 10.79
C LEU A 184 3.71 1.72 9.87
N ALA A 185 2.71 1.09 9.25
CA ALA A 185 2.91 0.00 8.30
C ALA A 185 3.69 0.45 7.06
N GLU A 186 3.47 1.68 6.62
CA GLU A 186 4.22 2.29 5.53
C GLU A 186 5.71 2.41 5.86
N ARG A 187 6.03 3.04 7.01
CA ARG A 187 7.41 3.20 7.47
C ARG A 187 8.12 1.87 7.67
N ALA A 188 7.38 0.84 8.06
CA ALA A 188 7.92 -0.51 8.21
C ALA A 188 8.38 -1.14 6.89
N LEU A 189 7.80 -0.74 5.75
CA LEU A 189 8.04 -1.35 4.45
C LEU A 189 8.96 -0.53 3.55
N ILE A 190 9.01 0.80 3.71
CA ILE A 190 9.92 1.67 2.94
C ILE A 190 11.36 1.14 2.85
N PRO A 191 12.00 0.63 3.93
CA PRO A 191 13.39 0.17 3.86
C PRO A 191 13.64 -1.04 2.96
N VAL A 192 12.61 -1.81 2.61
CA VAL A 192 12.73 -3.02 1.78
C VAL A 192 12.19 -2.85 0.36
N LEU A 193 11.62 -1.68 0.04
CA LEU A 193 11.07 -1.42 -1.29
C LEU A 193 12.20 -1.26 -2.32
N PRO A 194 11.98 -1.72 -3.57
CA PRO A 194 12.92 -1.49 -4.66
C PRO A 194 13.01 0.00 -5.00
N THR A 195 14.14 0.38 -5.61
CA THR A 195 14.34 1.72 -6.15
C THR A 195 13.37 1.99 -7.30
N ASN A 196 13.29 3.26 -7.76
CA ASN A 196 12.49 3.58 -8.93
C ASN A 196 13.09 2.99 -10.22
N GLU A 197 14.42 2.87 -10.27
CA GLU A 197 15.14 2.31 -11.42
C GLU A 197 14.87 0.81 -11.58
N ASP A 198 14.88 0.06 -10.47
CA ASP A 198 14.64 -1.38 -10.49
C ASP A 198 13.17 -1.74 -10.69
N PHE A 199 12.26 -0.86 -10.27
CA PHE A 199 10.82 -1.11 -10.31
C PHE A 199 10.05 0.20 -10.53
N PRO A 200 9.86 0.66 -11.77
CA PRO A 200 9.36 2.00 -12.08
C PRO A 200 7.84 2.18 -11.90
N TYR A 201 7.28 1.60 -10.84
CA TYR A 201 5.85 1.63 -10.54
C TYR A 201 5.54 2.46 -9.30
N VAL A 202 4.41 3.15 -9.35
CA VAL A 202 3.75 3.64 -8.13
C VAL A 202 3.08 2.46 -7.46
N ILE A 203 3.26 2.32 -6.15
CA ILE A 203 2.79 1.17 -5.38
C ILE A 203 1.79 1.67 -4.35
N ARG A 204 0.54 1.24 -4.49
CA ARG A 204 -0.51 1.51 -3.51
C ARG A 204 -0.94 0.23 -2.84
N LEU A 205 -0.89 0.23 -1.51
CA LEU A 205 -1.47 -0.81 -0.68
C LEU A 205 -2.69 -0.28 0.06
N VAL A 206 -3.74 -1.11 0.13
CA VAL A 206 -4.91 -0.86 0.97
C VAL A 206 -5.10 -2.04 1.90
N SER A 207 -4.92 -1.82 3.20
CA SER A 207 -5.16 -2.83 4.24
C SER A 207 -6.53 -2.61 4.88
N GLU A 208 -7.43 -3.56 4.63
CA GLU A 208 -8.77 -3.63 5.20
C GLU A 208 -8.78 -4.56 6.42
N CYS A 209 -9.06 -4.01 7.60
CA CYS A 209 -9.20 -4.82 8.80
C CYS A 209 -10.55 -5.53 8.80
N LEU A 210 -10.53 -6.86 8.66
CA LEU A 210 -11.74 -7.67 8.63
C LEU A 210 -12.21 -8.07 10.03
N SER A 211 -11.25 -8.30 10.94
CA SER A 211 -11.49 -8.59 12.35
C SER A 211 -10.35 -8.04 13.21
N SER A 212 -10.65 -7.63 14.45
CA SER A 212 -9.66 -7.03 15.34
C SER A 212 -9.81 -7.53 16.79
N ASN A 213 -8.81 -8.28 17.26
CA ASN A 213 -8.59 -8.53 18.68
C ASN A 213 -7.11 -8.33 19.07
N GLY A 214 -6.43 -7.36 18.46
CA GLY A 214 -5.07 -6.99 18.84
C GLY A 214 -4.19 -6.71 17.63
N SER A 215 -3.53 -5.55 17.65
CA SER A 215 -2.52 -5.10 16.69
C SER A 215 -2.80 -5.40 15.22
N THR A 216 -3.93 -4.87 14.73
CA THR A 216 -4.22 -4.84 13.29
C THR A 216 -3.14 -4.12 12.49
N SER A 217 -2.48 -3.10 13.03
CA SER A 217 -1.36 -2.42 12.35
C SER A 217 -0.20 -3.35 11.99
N MET A 218 0.13 -4.31 12.87
CA MET A 218 1.18 -5.29 12.59
C MET A 218 0.69 -6.36 11.61
N ALA A 219 -0.56 -6.78 11.72
CA ALA A 219 -1.19 -7.66 10.73
C ALA A 219 -1.24 -7.00 9.34
N SER A 220 -1.48 -5.70 9.25
CA SER A 220 -1.40 -4.93 8.01
C SER A 220 0.01 -4.93 7.43
N THR A 221 1.05 -4.82 8.27
CA THR A 221 2.45 -4.90 7.79
C THR A 221 2.74 -6.28 7.18
N CYS A 222 2.31 -7.35 7.85
CA CYS A 222 2.46 -8.72 7.34
C CYS A 222 1.66 -8.94 6.05
N GLY A 223 0.37 -8.55 6.04
CA GLY A 223 -0.49 -8.64 4.86
C GLY A 223 0.02 -7.81 3.68
N SER A 224 0.57 -6.63 3.93
CA SER A 224 1.21 -5.78 2.93
C SER A 224 2.45 -6.42 2.33
N THR A 225 3.31 -7.03 3.15
CA THR A 225 4.48 -7.77 2.66
C THR A 225 4.05 -8.88 1.70
N LEU A 226 3.05 -9.66 2.09
CA LEU A 226 2.50 -10.73 1.27
C LEU A 226 1.89 -10.21 -0.03
N ALA A 227 1.11 -9.13 0.03
CA ALA A 227 0.48 -8.51 -1.15
C ALA A 227 1.52 -7.92 -2.13
N LEU A 228 2.63 -7.36 -1.62
CA LEU A 228 3.74 -6.87 -2.45
C LEU A 228 4.43 -8.04 -3.17
N MET A 229 4.75 -9.10 -2.43
CA MET A 229 5.38 -10.30 -2.99
C MET A 229 4.48 -10.98 -4.01
N ASP A 230 3.18 -11.09 -3.72
CA ASP A 230 2.17 -11.66 -4.62
C ASP A 230 1.98 -10.79 -5.88
N ALA A 231 2.13 -9.46 -5.77
CA ALA A 231 2.11 -8.56 -6.91
C ALA A 231 3.38 -8.59 -7.79
N GLY A 232 4.40 -9.35 -7.39
CA GLY A 232 5.69 -9.40 -8.07
C GLY A 232 6.57 -8.17 -7.83
N VAL A 233 6.34 -7.45 -6.72
CA VAL A 233 7.23 -6.35 -6.31
C VAL A 233 8.51 -6.97 -5.73
N PRO A 234 9.70 -6.66 -6.28
CA PRO A 234 10.96 -7.24 -5.82
C PRO A 234 11.45 -6.56 -4.54
N ILE A 235 10.79 -6.83 -3.41
CA ILE A 235 11.25 -6.36 -2.09
C ILE A 235 12.54 -7.09 -1.69
N SER A 236 13.46 -6.40 -1.03
CA SER A 236 14.77 -6.96 -0.66
C SER A 236 14.67 -8.06 0.40
N ALA A 237 13.69 -7.98 1.31
CA ALA A 237 13.36 -9.07 2.24
C ALA A 237 11.92 -8.94 2.77
N PRO A 238 11.27 -10.04 3.17
CA PRO A 238 9.97 -10.00 3.84
C PRO A 238 10.03 -9.30 5.20
N VAL A 239 8.99 -8.52 5.52
CA VAL A 239 8.85 -7.80 6.80
C VAL A 239 7.67 -8.34 7.59
N ALA A 240 7.87 -8.64 8.87
CA ALA A 240 6.79 -8.99 9.79
C ALA A 240 6.73 -8.02 10.98
N GLY A 241 5.57 -7.98 11.63
CA GLY A 241 5.32 -7.17 12.80
C GLY A 241 4.75 -7.96 13.98
N ALA A 242 5.24 -7.66 15.18
CA ALA A 242 4.69 -8.16 16.44
C ALA A 242 4.33 -6.98 17.35
N ALA A 243 3.29 -7.16 18.17
CA ALA A 243 2.95 -6.22 19.23
C ALA A 243 3.17 -6.87 20.57
N MET A 244 3.85 -6.16 21.44
CA MET A 244 4.26 -6.60 22.75
C MET A 244 3.56 -5.75 23.81
N GLY A 245 3.27 -6.37 24.94
CA GLY A 245 2.71 -5.71 26.10
C GLY A 245 3.68 -5.67 27.25
N LEU A 246 3.42 -4.76 28.19
CA LEU A 246 4.08 -4.73 29.49
C LEU A 246 3.05 -4.74 30.59
N ILE A 247 3.31 -5.51 31.65
CA ILE A 247 2.66 -5.36 32.94
C ILE A 247 3.77 -5.18 33.98
N SER A 248 3.74 -4.09 34.73
CA SER A 248 4.72 -3.77 35.77
C SER A 248 4.08 -3.32 37.08
N GLU A 249 4.67 -3.70 38.20
CA GLU A 249 4.22 -3.28 39.54
C GLU A 249 5.18 -2.25 40.16
N PRO A 250 4.71 -1.43 41.12
CA PRO A 250 5.56 -0.43 41.78
C PRO A 250 6.76 -0.99 42.52
N ASP A 251 6.75 -2.29 42.85
CA ASP A 251 7.84 -3.02 43.50
C ASP A 251 8.98 -3.41 42.52
N GLY A 252 8.84 -3.07 41.24
CA GLY A 252 9.84 -3.32 40.20
C GLY A 252 9.66 -4.64 39.44
N ARG A 253 8.69 -5.49 39.81
CA ARG A 253 8.37 -6.71 39.04
C ARG A 253 7.71 -6.34 37.71
N PHE A 254 8.04 -7.07 36.65
CA PHE A 254 7.41 -6.91 35.35
C PHE A 254 7.35 -8.21 34.56
N VAL A 255 6.43 -8.26 33.59
CA VAL A 255 6.36 -9.30 32.55
C VAL A 255 6.12 -8.66 31.18
N VAL A 256 6.74 -9.23 30.16
CA VAL A 256 6.55 -8.87 28.74
C VAL A 256 5.61 -9.87 28.09
N LEU A 257 4.58 -9.37 27.41
CA LEU A 257 3.59 -10.20 26.71
C LEU A 257 3.86 -10.18 25.21
N THR A 258 3.90 -11.34 24.55
CA THR A 258 3.97 -11.46 23.08
C THR A 258 2.58 -11.46 22.47
N ASP A 259 2.40 -10.72 21.37
CA ASP A 259 1.18 -10.74 20.55
C ASP A 259 -0.07 -10.48 21.39
N ILE A 260 -0.13 -9.26 21.92
CA ILE A 260 -1.16 -8.83 22.86
C ILE A 260 -2.56 -8.79 22.25
N LEU A 261 -3.53 -9.12 23.09
CA LEU A 261 -4.95 -8.92 22.85
C LEU A 261 -5.32 -7.44 23.04
N GLY A 262 -6.44 -7.01 22.43
CA GLY A 262 -6.98 -5.67 22.70
C GLY A 262 -7.31 -5.44 24.18
N LYS A 263 -7.73 -6.49 24.90
CA LYS A 263 -7.96 -6.42 26.35
C LYS A 263 -6.67 -6.29 27.16
N GLU A 264 -5.58 -6.89 26.70
CA GLU A 264 -4.27 -6.83 27.35
C GLU A 264 -3.64 -5.46 27.18
N ASP A 265 -3.78 -4.84 26.01
CA ASP A 265 -3.42 -3.43 25.78
C ASP A 265 -4.17 -2.51 26.78
N ALA A 266 -5.49 -2.69 26.92
CA ALA A 266 -6.30 -1.86 27.81
C ALA A 266 -5.90 -1.95 29.30
N VAL A 267 -5.40 -3.10 29.78
CA VAL A 267 -5.00 -3.30 31.18
C VAL A 267 -3.49 -3.19 31.42
N GLY A 268 -2.70 -3.24 30.35
CA GLY A 268 -1.24 -3.16 30.35
C GLY A 268 -0.72 -1.73 30.50
N ASP A 269 0.60 -1.65 30.63
CA ASP A 269 1.36 -0.43 30.90
C ASP A 269 2.11 0.08 29.67
N MET A 270 2.21 -0.73 28.62
CA MET A 270 2.85 -0.37 27.36
C MET A 270 2.26 -1.19 26.20
N ASP A 271 2.07 -0.54 25.05
CA ASP A 271 1.88 -1.17 23.73
C ASP A 271 3.13 -0.90 22.88
N PHE A 272 3.87 -1.96 22.58
CA PHE A 272 5.16 -1.90 21.92
C PHE A 272 5.13 -2.66 20.60
N LYS A 273 5.12 -1.93 19.48
CA LYS A 273 5.04 -2.50 18.13
C LYS A 273 6.41 -2.48 17.48
N VAL A 274 6.85 -3.63 16.99
CA VAL A 274 8.13 -3.79 16.31
C VAL A 274 7.93 -4.50 15.00
N THR A 275 8.46 -3.92 13.94
CA THR A 275 8.51 -4.53 12.60
C THR A 275 9.95 -4.77 12.17
N GLY A 276 10.14 -5.67 11.22
CA GLY A 276 11.43 -5.83 10.58
C GLY A 276 11.58 -7.12 9.80
N THR A 277 12.77 -7.27 9.24
CA THR A 277 13.22 -8.46 8.51
C THR A 277 13.91 -9.42 9.49
N ARG A 278 14.51 -10.50 8.97
CA ARG A 278 15.41 -11.34 9.77
C ARG A 278 16.65 -10.58 10.24
N ASP A 279 17.13 -9.64 9.43
CA ASP A 279 18.41 -8.94 9.65
C ASP A 279 18.30 -7.69 10.53
N GLY A 280 17.12 -7.09 10.64
CA GLY A 280 17.00 -5.81 11.33
C GLY A 280 15.58 -5.35 11.62
N ILE A 281 15.47 -4.27 12.41
CA ILE A 281 14.21 -3.57 12.69
C ILE A 281 13.99 -2.51 11.61
N THR A 282 12.78 -2.45 11.05
CA THR A 282 12.41 -1.43 10.05
C THR A 282 11.60 -0.28 10.65
N ALA A 283 10.74 -0.57 11.62
CA ALA A 283 10.01 0.44 12.37
C ALA A 283 9.72 -0.04 13.79
N LEU A 284 9.58 0.94 14.68
CA LEU A 284 9.32 0.74 16.10
C LEU A 284 8.40 1.87 16.59
N GLN A 285 7.34 1.50 17.30
CA GLN A 285 6.41 2.44 17.94
C GLN A 285 6.18 1.98 19.38
N MET A 286 6.31 2.91 20.32
CA MET A 286 6.07 2.65 21.74
C MET A 286 5.00 3.62 22.26
N ASP A 287 3.94 3.07 22.84
CA ASP A 287 2.95 3.83 23.62
C ASP A 287 3.06 3.41 25.09
N ILE A 288 3.63 4.30 25.92
CA ILE A 288 3.93 4.03 27.32
C ILE A 288 2.88 4.71 28.19
N LYS A 289 2.17 3.93 29.01
CA LYS A 289 1.08 4.40 29.89
C LYS A 289 1.52 4.66 31.33
N VAL A 290 2.78 4.37 31.64
CA VAL A 290 3.42 4.55 32.95
C VAL A 290 4.52 5.61 32.90
N LYS A 291 4.91 6.11 34.08
CA LYS A 291 5.89 7.22 34.18
C LYS A 291 7.31 6.85 33.74
N GLY A 292 7.65 5.56 33.64
CA GLY A 292 8.98 5.15 33.22
C GLY A 292 9.07 3.66 32.88
N ILE A 293 10.02 3.35 32.01
CA ILE A 293 10.49 2.00 31.66
C ILE A 293 12.01 1.97 31.88
N ASN A 294 12.55 0.85 32.34
CA ASN A 294 13.98 0.69 32.55
C ASN A 294 14.63 -0.05 31.36
N GLU A 295 15.96 -0.12 31.35
CA GLU A 295 16.71 -0.79 30.28
C GLU A 295 16.35 -2.27 30.16
N ALA A 296 16.13 -2.97 31.28
CA ALA A 296 15.79 -4.39 31.29
C ALA A 296 14.47 -4.65 30.53
N ILE A 297 13.44 -3.84 30.78
CA ILE A 297 12.15 -3.91 30.08
C ILE A 297 12.31 -3.76 28.56
N ILE A 298 13.14 -2.80 28.11
CA ILE A 298 13.36 -2.56 26.69
C ILE A 298 14.13 -3.73 26.06
N ARG A 299 15.19 -4.20 26.73
CA ARG A 299 16.04 -5.30 26.26
C ARG A 299 15.25 -6.60 26.13
N ASP A 300 14.48 -6.94 27.15
CA ASP A 300 13.63 -8.14 27.16
C ASP A 300 12.51 -8.02 26.14
N GLY A 301 11.88 -6.84 26.07
CA GLY A 301 10.85 -6.51 25.07
C GLY A 301 11.33 -6.72 23.64
N LEU A 302 12.50 -6.19 23.29
CA LEU A 302 13.11 -6.32 21.97
C LEU A 302 13.54 -7.76 21.66
N LYS A 303 14.12 -8.47 22.63
CA LYS A 303 14.53 -9.87 22.46
C LYS A 303 13.33 -10.77 22.20
N GLN A 304 12.26 -10.59 22.96
CA GLN A 304 11.03 -11.35 22.81
C GLN A 304 10.29 -10.97 21.51
N ALA A 305 10.31 -9.69 21.13
CA ALA A 305 9.77 -9.22 19.84
C ALA A 305 10.52 -9.82 18.65
N LEU A 306 11.86 -9.96 18.72
CA LEU A 306 12.65 -10.61 17.68
C LEU A 306 12.21 -12.06 17.48
N ALA A 307 12.11 -12.84 18.56
CA ALA A 307 11.69 -14.24 18.49
C ALA A 307 10.30 -14.37 17.85
N ALA A 308 9.34 -13.57 18.33
CA ALA A 308 7.98 -13.53 17.77
C ALA A 308 7.96 -13.14 16.29
N ARG A 309 8.75 -12.15 15.90
CA ARG A 309 8.85 -11.69 14.51
C ARG A 309 9.40 -12.77 13.59
N LEU A 310 10.43 -13.50 14.02
CA LEU A 310 11.02 -14.58 13.22
C LEU A 310 10.02 -15.72 13.01
N GLU A 311 9.26 -16.10 14.04
CA GLU A 311 8.23 -17.14 13.91
C GLU A 311 7.09 -16.71 12.98
N ILE A 312 6.66 -15.43 13.04
CA ILE A 312 5.69 -14.88 12.09
C ILE A 312 6.25 -14.90 10.66
N LEU A 313 7.52 -14.52 10.47
CA LEU A 313 8.18 -14.58 9.17
C LEU A 313 8.23 -16.01 8.64
N ASP A 314 8.60 -16.99 9.47
CA ASP A 314 8.63 -18.41 9.09
C ASP A 314 7.27 -18.83 8.52
N LYS A 315 6.18 -18.49 9.22
CA LYS A 315 4.79 -18.78 8.77
C LYS A 315 4.40 -18.08 7.47
N MET A 316 4.86 -16.86 7.25
CA MET A 316 4.62 -16.15 5.99
C MET A 316 5.39 -16.79 4.84
N THR A 317 6.68 -17.09 5.06
CA THR A 317 7.56 -17.69 4.03
C THR A 317 7.23 -19.15 3.73
N GLU A 318 6.54 -19.86 4.63
CA GLU A 318 5.97 -21.19 4.37
C GLU A 318 4.96 -21.16 3.21
N VAL A 319 4.19 -20.06 3.09
CA VAL A 319 3.18 -19.89 2.03
C VAL A 319 3.74 -19.22 0.79
N LEU A 320 4.52 -18.15 0.96
CA LEU A 320 5.14 -17.42 -0.14
C LEU A 320 6.61 -17.10 0.21
N PRO A 321 7.57 -17.97 -0.18
CA PRO A 321 8.98 -17.82 0.22
C PRO A 321 9.66 -16.57 -0.35
N GLN A 322 9.30 -16.19 -1.57
CA GLN A 322 9.86 -15.06 -2.31
C GLN A 322 8.78 -14.36 -3.13
N ALA A 323 9.07 -13.13 -3.58
CA ALA A 323 8.19 -12.42 -4.51
C ALA A 323 8.00 -13.21 -5.81
N ARG A 324 6.83 -13.10 -6.43
CA ARG A 324 6.57 -13.72 -7.74
C ARG A 324 7.50 -13.11 -8.79
N GLU A 325 7.99 -13.94 -9.70
CA GLU A 325 8.87 -13.48 -10.79
C GLU A 325 8.12 -12.61 -11.81
N SER A 326 6.84 -12.87 -12.01
CA SER A 326 5.98 -12.13 -12.93
C SER A 326 4.90 -11.35 -12.17
N MET A 327 4.74 -10.07 -12.52
CA MET A 327 3.57 -9.28 -12.10
C MET A 327 2.29 -9.82 -12.75
N SER A 328 1.14 -9.51 -12.14
CA SER A 328 -0.20 -9.81 -12.66
C SER A 328 -0.39 -9.38 -14.11
N ASP A 329 -1.18 -10.15 -14.87
CA ASP A 329 -1.59 -9.80 -16.24
C ASP A 329 -2.43 -8.52 -16.30
N PHE A 330 -3.04 -8.13 -15.18
CA PHE A 330 -3.82 -6.91 -15.07
C PHE A 330 -2.99 -5.70 -14.64
N ALA A 331 -1.74 -5.92 -14.21
CA ALA A 331 -0.83 -4.83 -13.88
C ALA A 331 -0.36 -4.14 -15.17
N PRO A 332 -0.24 -2.80 -15.17
CA PRO A 332 0.31 -2.09 -16.31
C PRO A 332 1.75 -2.55 -16.55
N ARG A 333 2.15 -2.72 -17.81
CA ARG A 333 3.54 -2.89 -18.23
C ARG A 333 4.06 -1.52 -18.63
N ILE A 334 5.15 -1.09 -18.00
CA ILE A 334 5.82 0.16 -18.33
C ILE A 334 6.95 -0.16 -19.29
N ILE A 335 6.90 0.43 -20.47
CA ILE A 335 7.96 0.35 -21.47
C ILE A 335 8.59 1.72 -21.59
N THR A 336 9.87 1.79 -21.33
CA THR A 336 10.65 3.03 -21.44
C THR A 336 11.37 3.06 -22.78
N ILE A 337 11.17 4.11 -23.55
CA ILE A 337 11.91 4.39 -24.78
C ILE A 337 12.64 5.72 -24.63
N LYS A 338 13.78 5.87 -25.31
CA LYS A 338 14.55 7.11 -25.32
C LYS A 338 14.48 7.77 -26.68
N ILE A 339 14.17 9.05 -26.70
CA ILE A 339 14.05 9.87 -27.90
C ILE A 339 14.97 11.08 -27.83
N ASN A 340 15.13 11.78 -28.95
CA ASN A 340 15.82 13.06 -28.98
C ASN A 340 15.00 14.13 -28.20
N PRO A 341 15.58 14.81 -27.18
CA PRO A 341 14.88 15.82 -26.38
C PRO A 341 14.26 16.96 -27.21
N GLU A 342 14.84 17.30 -28.36
CA GLU A 342 14.30 18.33 -29.25
C GLU A 342 12.92 17.96 -29.84
N LYS A 343 12.61 16.66 -29.87
CA LYS A 343 11.38 16.08 -30.45
C LYS A 343 10.25 15.89 -29.45
N ILE A 344 10.48 16.18 -28.17
CA ILE A 344 9.44 16.12 -27.12
C ILE A 344 8.21 16.96 -27.52
N ARG A 345 8.43 18.13 -28.14
CA ARG A 345 7.36 19.02 -28.60
C ARG A 345 6.44 18.38 -29.65
N GLU A 346 6.96 17.50 -30.49
CA GLU A 346 6.20 16.81 -31.55
C GLU A 346 5.25 15.75 -30.96
N ILE A 347 5.68 15.06 -29.90
CA ILE A 347 4.84 14.07 -29.18
C ILE A 347 3.77 14.74 -28.35
N ILE A 348 4.12 15.78 -27.58
CA ILE A 348 3.16 16.49 -26.73
C ILE A 348 2.12 17.21 -27.61
N GLY A 349 2.57 17.82 -28.71
CA GLY A 349 1.74 18.64 -29.58
C GLY A 349 1.31 19.96 -28.92
N LYS A 350 0.56 20.79 -29.65
CA LYS A 350 0.10 22.10 -29.14
C LYS A 350 -0.83 21.91 -27.94
N GLY A 351 -0.37 22.31 -26.76
CA GLY A 351 -1.15 22.22 -25.51
C GLY A 351 -1.41 20.79 -25.02
N GLY A 352 -0.59 19.80 -25.44
CA GLY A 352 -0.79 18.40 -25.04
C GLY A 352 -1.85 17.66 -25.85
N SER A 353 -2.31 18.19 -26.98
CA SER A 353 -3.37 17.57 -27.78
C SER A 353 -2.96 16.24 -28.41
N MET A 354 -1.71 16.12 -28.87
CA MET A 354 -1.23 14.91 -29.55
C MET A 354 -1.03 13.78 -28.55
N ILE A 355 -0.34 14.04 -27.44
CA ILE A 355 -0.13 13.01 -26.41
C ILE A 355 -1.46 12.49 -25.84
N ARG A 356 -2.44 13.37 -25.60
CA ARG A 356 -3.79 12.96 -25.16
C ARG A 356 -4.49 12.10 -26.21
N LYS A 357 -4.37 12.45 -27.50
CA LYS A 357 -4.93 11.66 -28.59
C LYS A 357 -4.33 10.25 -28.63
N ILE A 358 -3.00 10.14 -28.50
CA ILE A 358 -2.32 8.84 -28.46
C ILE A 358 -2.79 8.04 -27.25
N GLN A 359 -2.83 8.63 -26.07
CA GLN A 359 -3.30 7.98 -24.83
C GLN A 359 -4.74 7.48 -24.95
N GLU A 360 -5.65 8.29 -25.51
CA GLU A 360 -7.07 7.94 -25.67
C GLU A 360 -7.29 6.82 -26.69
N GLU A 361 -6.67 6.90 -27.88
CA GLU A 361 -6.84 5.89 -28.93
C GLU A 361 -6.15 4.57 -28.60
N THR A 362 -5.00 4.62 -27.93
CA THR A 362 -4.25 3.41 -27.56
C THR A 362 -4.64 2.87 -26.18
N GLN A 363 -5.43 3.61 -25.40
CA GLN A 363 -5.72 3.30 -23.99
C GLN A 363 -4.44 3.05 -23.20
N THR A 364 -3.44 3.91 -23.40
CA THR A 364 -2.16 3.89 -22.68
C THR A 364 -1.97 5.17 -21.91
N GLU A 365 -1.11 5.11 -20.90
CA GLU A 365 -0.65 6.29 -20.20
C GLU A 365 0.80 6.55 -20.58
N ILE A 366 1.07 7.79 -20.99
CA ILE A 366 2.35 8.18 -21.56
C ILE A 366 2.90 9.34 -20.74
N ASN A 367 4.05 9.14 -20.11
CA ASN A 367 4.78 10.18 -19.41
C ASN A 367 6.06 10.51 -20.19
N VAL A 368 6.38 11.80 -20.30
CA VAL A 368 7.54 12.28 -21.06
C VAL A 368 8.38 13.16 -20.15
N GLU A 369 9.61 12.75 -19.93
CA GLU A 369 10.60 13.49 -19.14
C GLU A 369 11.40 14.44 -20.02
N ASP A 370 11.91 15.52 -19.42
CA ASP A 370 12.66 16.58 -20.13
C ASP A 370 13.98 16.08 -20.75
N ASP A 371 14.49 14.93 -20.29
CA ASP A 371 15.71 14.30 -20.79
C ASP A 371 15.49 13.42 -22.05
N GLY A 372 14.25 13.36 -22.56
CA GLY A 372 13.85 12.54 -23.69
C GLY A 372 13.49 11.11 -23.33
N THR A 373 13.33 10.78 -22.04
CA THR A 373 12.78 9.50 -21.61
C THR A 373 11.25 9.51 -21.73
N VAL A 374 10.69 8.52 -22.43
CA VAL A 374 9.24 8.36 -22.59
C VAL A 374 8.82 7.04 -21.98
N GLU A 375 7.97 7.09 -20.97
CA GLU A 375 7.41 5.93 -20.28
C GLU A 375 5.99 5.67 -20.79
N ILE A 376 5.75 4.45 -21.30
CA ILE A 376 4.46 4.04 -21.84
C ILE A 376 3.92 2.91 -20.97
N ALA A 377 2.89 3.20 -20.18
CA ALA A 377 2.20 2.25 -19.34
C ALA A 377 0.94 1.72 -20.04
N ALA A 378 0.83 0.40 -20.18
CA ALA A 378 -0.34 -0.25 -20.75
C ALA A 378 -0.63 -1.61 -20.11
N VAL A 379 -1.91 -1.94 -19.90
CA VAL A 379 -2.30 -3.29 -19.44
C VAL A 379 -2.14 -4.32 -20.57
N SER A 380 -2.42 -3.93 -21.82
CA SER A 380 -2.27 -4.79 -23.00
C SER A 380 -0.95 -4.54 -23.72
N GLY A 381 -0.20 -5.60 -24.00
CA GLY A 381 1.03 -5.55 -24.80
C GLY A 381 0.80 -5.21 -26.29
N GLU A 382 -0.44 -5.29 -26.79
CA GLU A 382 -0.77 -4.79 -28.14
C GLU A 382 -0.91 -3.27 -28.13
N ASN A 383 -1.55 -2.72 -27.11
CA ASN A 383 -1.76 -1.29 -26.95
C ASN A 383 -0.45 -0.54 -26.78
N SER A 384 0.48 -1.09 -25.98
CA SER A 384 1.81 -0.50 -25.84
C SER A 384 2.58 -0.49 -27.16
N ARG A 385 2.53 -1.56 -27.96
CA ARG A 385 3.17 -1.61 -29.29
C ARG A 385 2.60 -0.55 -30.25
N LYS A 386 1.29 -0.36 -30.26
CA LYS A 386 0.65 0.71 -31.06
C LYS A 386 1.13 2.10 -30.63
N ALA A 387 1.20 2.35 -29.32
CA ALA A 387 1.69 3.62 -28.79
C ALA A 387 3.17 3.86 -29.13
N ILE A 388 4.03 2.83 -28.99
CA ILE A 388 5.45 2.90 -29.36
C ILE A 388 5.60 3.22 -30.85
N GLN A 389 4.93 2.48 -31.73
CA GLN A 389 5.02 2.73 -33.18
C GLN A 389 4.56 4.13 -33.56
N TRP A 390 3.52 4.64 -32.89
CA TRP A 390 3.05 6.00 -33.12
C TRP A 390 4.11 7.02 -32.69
N ILE A 391 4.66 6.89 -31.48
CA ILE A 391 5.71 7.79 -30.98
C ILE A 391 6.97 7.72 -31.86
N GLU A 392 7.40 6.53 -32.26
CA GLU A 392 8.51 6.32 -33.19
C GLU A 392 8.23 7.00 -34.54
N SER A 393 7.02 6.88 -35.10
CA SER A 393 6.68 7.53 -36.37
C SER A 393 6.72 9.06 -36.31
N LEU A 394 6.37 9.65 -35.16
CA LEU A 394 6.46 11.09 -34.93
C LEU A 394 7.92 11.53 -34.74
N THR A 395 8.71 10.74 -34.01
CA THR A 395 10.10 11.09 -33.68
C THR A 395 11.10 10.68 -34.75
N ARG A 396 10.68 9.90 -35.76
CA ARG A 396 11.55 9.40 -36.81
C ARG A 396 12.27 10.54 -37.51
N GLU A 397 13.59 10.46 -37.56
CA GLU A 397 14.40 11.41 -38.30
C GLU A 397 14.40 11.08 -39.80
N VAL A 398 14.56 12.13 -40.59
CA VAL A 398 14.70 12.01 -42.03
C VAL A 398 16.17 11.71 -42.30
N GLU A 399 16.47 10.48 -42.68
CA GLU A 399 17.85 10.07 -42.96
C GLU A 399 18.21 10.39 -44.41
N VAL A 400 19.35 11.07 -44.59
CA VAL A 400 19.89 11.31 -45.94
C VAL A 400 20.22 9.97 -46.59
N GLY A 401 19.67 9.75 -47.78
CA GLY A 401 19.81 8.52 -48.52
C GLY A 401 18.79 7.43 -48.17
N ALA A 402 17.85 7.65 -47.23
CA ALA A 402 16.74 6.72 -47.01
C ALA A 402 15.63 6.90 -48.06
N LEU A 403 14.87 5.83 -48.31
CA LEU A 403 13.82 5.76 -49.31
C LEU A 403 12.45 5.79 -48.60
N TYR A 404 11.61 6.75 -48.96
CA TYR A 404 10.31 6.99 -48.34
C TYR A 404 9.20 6.92 -49.38
N LEU A 405 8.04 6.37 -49.00
CA LEU A 405 6.79 6.53 -49.75
C LEU A 405 6.09 7.76 -49.18
N GLY A 406 6.00 8.82 -49.98
CA GLY A 406 5.44 10.09 -49.53
C GLY A 406 4.27 10.55 -50.39
N LYS A 407 3.38 11.34 -49.80
CA LYS A 407 2.18 11.86 -50.48
C LYS A 407 2.41 13.28 -50.96
N VAL A 408 2.05 13.59 -52.20
CA VAL A 408 2.15 14.94 -52.76
C VAL A 408 1.14 15.86 -52.08
N THR A 409 1.61 16.85 -51.33
CA THR A 409 0.74 17.80 -50.61
C THR A 409 0.40 19.03 -51.44
N ARG A 410 1.37 19.52 -52.23
CA ARG A 410 1.21 20.70 -53.10
C ARG A 410 2.20 20.67 -54.26
N ILE A 411 1.77 21.26 -55.38
CA ILE A 411 2.57 21.40 -56.60
C ILE A 411 2.85 22.88 -56.83
N MET A 412 4.08 23.19 -57.23
CA MET A 412 4.53 24.51 -57.65
C MET A 412 5.22 24.37 -59.02
N GLY A 413 5.30 25.44 -59.80
CA GLY A 413 5.93 25.39 -61.14
C GLY A 413 7.41 24.96 -61.16
N PHE A 414 8.09 24.93 -60.02
CA PHE A 414 9.50 24.51 -59.89
C PHE A 414 9.69 23.15 -59.19
N GLY A 415 8.62 22.52 -58.70
CA GLY A 415 8.70 21.23 -58.01
C GLY A 415 7.44 20.86 -57.24
N ALA A 416 7.42 19.65 -56.70
CA ALA A 416 6.34 19.12 -55.87
C ALA A 416 6.80 18.97 -54.42
N PHE A 417 5.96 19.37 -53.46
CA PHE A 417 6.19 19.07 -52.05
C PHE A 417 5.55 17.72 -51.72
N VAL A 418 6.34 16.87 -51.10
CA VAL A 418 5.97 15.51 -50.75
C VAL A 418 6.15 15.34 -49.24
N GLU A 419 5.08 14.96 -48.56
CA GLU A 419 5.10 14.60 -47.14
C GLU A 419 5.61 13.17 -46.99
N ILE A 420 6.77 13.02 -46.37
CA ILE A 420 7.49 11.73 -46.22
C ILE A 420 7.34 11.13 -44.81
N LEU A 421 7.06 11.97 -43.82
CA LEU A 421 6.76 11.63 -42.44
C LEU A 421 5.72 12.63 -41.92
N PRO A 422 4.90 12.30 -40.91
CA PRO A 422 3.86 13.21 -40.41
C PRO A 422 4.42 14.60 -40.07
N GLY A 423 3.96 15.62 -40.79
CA GLY A 423 4.39 17.01 -40.60
C GLY A 423 5.76 17.38 -41.17
N LYS A 424 6.44 16.47 -41.90
CA LYS A 424 7.72 16.73 -42.58
C LYS A 424 7.54 16.64 -44.10
N GLU A 425 7.60 17.80 -44.74
CA GLU A 425 7.61 17.93 -46.20
C GLU A 425 9.02 18.07 -46.74
N GLY A 426 9.30 17.42 -47.86
CA GLY A 426 10.48 17.69 -48.68
C GLY A 426 10.10 18.15 -50.09
N LEU A 427 11.00 18.87 -50.75
CA LEU A 427 10.80 19.37 -52.11
C LEU A 427 11.46 18.42 -53.11
N VAL A 428 10.67 17.90 -54.04
CA VAL A 428 11.17 17.28 -55.28
C VAL A 428 11.23 18.37 -56.35
N ARG A 429 12.45 18.78 -56.74
CA ARG A 429 12.60 19.75 -57.84
C ARG A 429 12.17 19.14 -59.17
N ILE A 430 11.74 19.97 -60.11
CA ILE A 430 11.25 19.51 -61.43
C ILE A 430 12.25 18.57 -62.17
N GLY A 431 13.55 18.84 -62.06
CA GLY A 431 14.60 18.00 -62.67
C GLY A 431 14.86 16.66 -61.98
N GLU A 432 14.30 16.46 -60.78
CA GLU A 432 14.45 15.25 -59.96
C GLU A 432 13.16 14.40 -59.91
N LEU A 433 12.12 14.80 -60.67
CA LEU A 433 10.83 14.10 -60.74
C LEU A 433 10.88 12.83 -61.60
N ALA A 434 11.62 12.87 -62.71
CA ALA A 434 11.70 11.77 -63.67
C ALA A 434 13.12 11.66 -64.26
N ASP A 435 13.39 10.54 -64.93
CA ASP A 435 14.62 10.27 -65.66
C ASP A 435 14.71 10.98 -67.02
N TYR A 436 13.59 11.51 -67.53
CA TYR A 436 13.48 12.35 -68.72
C TYR A 436 13.20 13.83 -68.39
N HIS A 437 13.30 14.71 -69.40
CA HIS A 437 12.99 16.13 -69.22
C HIS A 437 11.49 16.36 -69.05
N VAL A 438 11.11 17.00 -67.95
CA VAL A 438 9.72 17.26 -67.57
C VAL A 438 9.37 18.73 -67.88
N PRO A 439 8.42 19.03 -68.79
CA PRO A 439 8.01 20.39 -69.12
C PRO A 439 7.25 21.09 -68.00
N SER A 440 6.34 20.37 -67.32
CA SER A 440 5.53 20.85 -66.21
C SER A 440 5.43 19.77 -65.13
N VAL A 441 5.38 20.17 -63.87
CA VAL A 441 5.32 19.24 -62.72
C VAL A 441 4.00 18.45 -62.73
N GLU A 442 2.92 19.09 -63.17
CA GLU A 442 1.57 18.54 -63.27
C GLU A 442 1.48 17.37 -64.27
N ASP A 443 2.42 17.26 -65.21
CA ASP A 443 2.46 16.17 -66.18
C ASP A 443 2.90 14.82 -65.55
N VAL A 444 3.52 14.87 -64.36
CA VAL A 444 4.16 13.70 -63.73
C VAL A 444 3.52 13.32 -62.40
N VAL A 445 3.05 14.31 -61.63
CA VAL A 445 2.46 14.08 -60.31
C VAL A 445 1.24 14.97 -60.11
N SER A 446 0.23 14.45 -59.43
CA SER A 446 -0.96 15.18 -58.98
C SER A 446 -0.97 15.34 -57.46
N VAL A 447 -1.66 16.38 -56.97
CA VAL A 447 -1.87 16.55 -55.53
C VAL A 447 -2.64 15.35 -54.99
N GLY A 448 -2.08 14.68 -53.99
CA GLY A 448 -2.62 13.46 -53.40
C GLY A 448 -1.96 12.16 -53.85
N ASP A 449 -1.10 12.19 -54.87
CA ASP A 449 -0.38 11.00 -55.35
C ASP A 449 0.64 10.49 -54.34
N GLU A 450 0.79 9.17 -54.23
CA GLU A 450 1.85 8.52 -53.45
C GLU A 450 3.05 8.22 -54.35
N VAL A 451 4.22 8.80 -54.02
CA VAL A 451 5.45 8.67 -54.80
C VAL A 451 6.62 8.22 -53.94
N MET A 452 7.44 7.33 -54.50
CA MET A 452 8.69 6.88 -53.88
C MET A 452 9.78 7.91 -54.11
N VAL A 453 10.42 8.36 -53.03
CA VAL A 453 11.42 9.44 -53.04
C VAL A 453 12.60 9.09 -52.14
N VAL A 454 13.80 9.52 -52.54
CA VAL A 454 15.01 9.42 -51.72
C VAL A 454 15.39 10.80 -51.21
N VAL A 455 15.79 10.90 -49.96
CA VAL A 455 16.37 12.13 -49.40
C VAL A 455 17.78 12.31 -49.94
N VAL A 456 18.00 13.35 -50.72
CA VAL A 456 19.32 13.63 -51.33
C VAL A 456 20.19 14.44 -50.37
N GLU A 457 19.60 15.47 -49.77
CA GLU A 457 20.31 16.41 -48.91
C GLU A 457 19.33 17.09 -47.97
N ILE A 458 19.80 17.45 -46.78
CA ILE A 458 19.11 18.38 -45.87
C ILE A 458 19.96 19.65 -45.84
N ASP A 459 19.39 20.78 -46.27
CA ASP A 459 20.13 22.03 -46.35
C ASP A 459 20.43 22.62 -44.96
N ARG A 460 21.29 23.65 -44.91
CA ARG A 460 21.64 24.35 -43.65
C ARG A 460 20.46 25.05 -42.94
N GLN A 461 19.32 25.17 -43.62
CA GLN A 461 18.07 25.73 -43.07
C GLN A 461 17.07 24.62 -42.67
N GLY A 462 17.46 23.34 -42.75
CA GLY A 462 16.63 22.19 -42.39
C GLY A 462 15.62 21.77 -43.46
N ARG A 463 15.72 22.30 -44.69
CA ARG A 463 14.84 21.90 -45.81
C ARG A 463 15.33 20.61 -46.43
N VAL A 464 14.41 19.66 -46.59
CA VAL A 464 14.68 18.32 -47.14
C VAL A 464 14.54 18.37 -48.65
N ASN A 465 15.62 18.08 -49.38
CA ASN A 465 15.60 17.90 -50.83
C ASN A 465 15.39 16.42 -51.16
N LEU A 466 14.35 16.16 -51.96
CA LEU A 466 13.93 14.82 -52.34
C LEU A 466 14.19 14.59 -53.84
N SER A 467 14.47 13.34 -54.21
CA SER A 467 14.58 12.92 -55.60
C SER A 467 13.79 11.64 -55.84
N ARG A 468 12.84 11.72 -56.79
CA ARG A 468 12.10 10.57 -57.30
C ARG A 468 12.95 9.81 -58.33
N LYS A 469 13.74 10.54 -59.12
CA LYS A 469 14.71 9.97 -60.07
C LYS A 469 15.72 9.04 -59.39
N ALA A 470 16.30 9.45 -58.26
CA ALA A 470 17.22 8.63 -57.48
C ALA A 470 16.54 7.38 -56.88
N ALA A 471 15.26 7.48 -56.52
CA ALA A 471 14.46 6.33 -56.08
C ALA A 471 14.23 5.33 -57.22
N MET A 472 13.87 5.82 -58.41
CA MET A 472 13.66 4.99 -59.61
C MET A 472 14.95 4.27 -60.02
N GLN A 473 16.09 4.97 -60.03
CA GLN A 473 17.39 4.36 -60.34
C GLN A 473 17.81 3.28 -59.33
N ARG A 474 17.49 3.45 -58.04
CA ARG A 474 17.74 2.42 -57.02
C ARG A 474 16.82 1.21 -57.12
N HIS A 475 15.60 1.38 -57.63
CA HIS A 475 14.69 0.27 -57.90
C HIS A 475 15.21 -0.57 -59.08
N LEU A 476 15.63 0.09 -60.16
CA LEU A 476 16.28 -0.52 -61.32
C LEU A 476 17.60 -1.23 -61.01
N ALA A 477 18.34 -0.79 -59.99
CA ALA A 477 19.60 -1.41 -59.56
C ALA A 477 19.44 -2.64 -58.65
N LYS A 478 18.22 -2.94 -58.16
CA LYS A 478 17.93 -4.06 -57.24
C LYS A 478 17.27 -5.28 -57.89
N GLU A 479 16.89 -5.21 -59.16
CA GLU A 479 16.54 -6.40 -59.94
C GLU A 479 17.83 -7.00 -60.53
N PRO A 480 18.29 -8.17 -60.06
CA PRO A 480 19.32 -8.90 -60.78
C PRO A 480 18.66 -9.61 -61.97
N VAL A 481 19.25 -9.43 -63.15
CA VAL A 481 19.14 -10.40 -64.25
C VAL A 481 19.77 -11.72 -63.82
#